data_AF-A0A7L4KES1-F1
#
_entry.id   AF-A0A7L4KES1-F1
#
_cell.length_a   1.000
_cell.length_b   1.000
_cell.length_c   1.000
_cell.angle_alpha   90.00
_cell.angle_beta   90.00
_cell.angle_gamma   90.00
#
_symmetry.space_group_name_H-M   'P 1'
#
loop_
_entity.id
_entity.type
_entity.pdbx_description
1 polymer ?
#
loop_
_entity_poly.entity_id
_entity_poly.type
_entity_poly.pdbx_seq_one_letter_code
_entity_poly.pdbx_strand_id
1 'polypeptide(L)'
;LLPSEAEALVRALRGTELRDTGGQRWLQQHEYVEKLNMHAILSASVGEEQLLTELLVTYTKIPVLIGELISVEVWKHKIFPVLCRLEDFNPRSTFPIYMVLRHEASIINLLETVFFYKEVCESAEDSILDLIDYCHRKLTLLAAQSADGQTATLAVLVPPQELQKQAESMEFEISLKALSVLRFITDQVESLPLSALTRMLSTHNLPCLLVQLVEHCPWSCWEAG
;
A
#
# COMPACT_ATOMS: atom_id res chain seq x y z
N LEU A 1 -1.08 -21.61 -4.02
CA LEU A 1 -2.52 -21.88 -4.23
C LEU A 1 -2.67 -22.78 -5.44
N LEU A 2 -3.70 -23.63 -5.50
CA LEU A 2 -4.00 -24.29 -6.79
C LEU A 2 -4.47 -23.22 -7.80
N PRO A 3 -4.22 -23.38 -9.12
CA PRO A 3 -4.62 -22.37 -10.11
C PRO A 3 -6.09 -21.97 -10.06
N SER A 4 -6.99 -22.95 -9.86
CA SER A 4 -8.44 -22.70 -9.74
C SER A 4 -8.82 -21.93 -8.48
N GLU A 5 -8.08 -22.13 -7.37
CA GLU A 5 -8.30 -21.38 -6.13
C GLU A 5 -7.82 -19.94 -6.29
N ALA A 6 -6.65 -19.72 -6.90
CA ALA A 6 -6.12 -18.39 -7.18
C ALA A 6 -7.09 -17.61 -8.08
N GLU A 7 -7.60 -18.22 -9.14
CA GLU A 7 -8.61 -17.64 -10.00
C GLU A 7 -9.90 -17.27 -9.25
N ALA A 8 -10.42 -18.18 -8.42
CA ALA A 8 -11.62 -17.91 -7.63
C ALA A 8 -11.44 -16.72 -6.68
N LEU A 9 -10.28 -16.63 -6.01
CA LEU A 9 -9.95 -15.51 -5.13
C LEU A 9 -9.83 -14.19 -5.90
N VAL A 10 -9.09 -14.18 -7.02
CA VAL A 10 -8.94 -12.99 -7.87
C VAL A 10 -10.31 -12.50 -8.34
N ARG A 11 -11.17 -13.38 -8.83
CA ARG A 11 -12.52 -13.01 -9.29
C ARG A 11 -13.38 -12.43 -8.17
N ALA A 12 -13.24 -12.96 -6.96
CA ALA A 12 -13.99 -12.52 -5.78
C ALA A 12 -13.57 -11.13 -5.26
N LEU A 13 -12.38 -10.63 -5.61
CA LEU A 13 -11.93 -9.30 -5.22
C LEU A 13 -12.92 -8.23 -5.68
N ARG A 14 -13.31 -7.34 -4.77
CA ARG A 14 -14.24 -6.24 -5.04
C ARG A 14 -13.84 -4.99 -4.26
N GLY A 15 -14.22 -3.84 -4.77
CA GLY A 15 -14.12 -2.60 -4.02
C GLY A 15 -15.05 -2.64 -2.80
N THR A 16 -14.55 -2.16 -1.68
CA THR A 16 -15.28 -2.00 -0.42
C THR A 16 -15.52 -0.51 -0.19
N GLU A 17 -16.68 -0.18 0.37
CA GLU A 17 -16.93 1.19 0.78
C GLU A 17 -16.21 1.50 2.10
N LEU A 18 -15.73 2.73 2.26
CA LEU A 18 -15.04 3.19 3.47
C LEU A 18 -15.84 2.94 4.76
N ARG A 19 -17.18 2.98 4.69
CA ARG A 19 -18.06 2.71 5.84
C ARG A 19 -18.11 1.24 6.26
N ASP A 20 -17.76 0.33 5.36
CA ASP A 20 -17.80 -1.11 5.57
C ASP A 20 -16.45 -1.66 6.06
N THR A 21 -15.42 -0.82 6.20
CA THR A 21 -14.09 -1.19 6.71
C THR A 21 -14.21 -1.83 8.10
N GLY A 22 -13.61 -3.01 8.26
CA GLY A 22 -13.70 -3.82 9.48
C GLY A 22 -14.97 -4.68 9.60
N GLY A 23 -15.92 -4.57 8.67
CA GLY A 23 -17.09 -5.46 8.59
C GLY A 23 -16.74 -6.86 8.08
N GLN A 24 -17.66 -7.81 8.21
CA GLN A 24 -17.42 -9.22 7.84
C GLN A 24 -17.00 -9.41 6.37
N ARG A 25 -17.61 -8.64 5.46
CA ARG A 25 -17.25 -8.69 4.02
C ARG A 25 -15.85 -8.16 3.76
N TRP A 26 -15.45 -7.12 4.48
CA TRP A 26 -14.12 -6.54 4.39
C TRP A 26 -13.07 -7.51 4.97
N LEU A 27 -13.38 -8.20 6.08
CA LEU A 27 -12.50 -9.23 6.65
C LEU A 27 -12.24 -10.40 5.69
N GLN A 28 -13.28 -10.82 4.96
CA GLN A 28 -13.12 -11.84 3.90
C GLN A 28 -12.22 -11.34 2.76
N GLN A 29 -12.41 -10.08 2.34
CA GLN A 29 -11.56 -9.44 1.32
C GLN A 29 -10.10 -9.36 1.79
N HIS A 30 -9.86 -8.98 3.05
CA HIS A 30 -8.54 -8.97 3.67
C HIS A 30 -7.88 -10.36 3.62
N GLU A 31 -8.61 -11.42 3.99
CA GLU A 31 -8.11 -12.79 3.90
C GLU A 31 -7.74 -13.18 2.46
N TYR A 32 -8.54 -12.78 1.47
CA TYR A 32 -8.26 -13.05 0.07
C TYR A 32 -7.00 -12.34 -0.40
N VAL A 33 -6.85 -11.06 -0.07
CA VAL A 33 -5.64 -10.28 -0.39
C VAL A 33 -4.41 -10.87 0.27
N GLU A 34 -4.48 -11.28 1.54
CA GLU A 34 -3.34 -11.93 2.22
C GLU A 34 -2.94 -13.24 1.56
N LYS A 35 -3.91 -14.08 1.17
CA LYS A 35 -3.63 -15.34 0.45
C LYS A 35 -2.98 -15.09 -0.91
N LEU A 36 -3.47 -14.10 -1.65
CA LEU A 36 -2.92 -13.73 -2.95
C LEU A 36 -1.52 -13.12 -2.80
N ASN A 37 -1.30 -12.26 -1.80
CA ASN A 37 0.00 -11.68 -1.48
C ASN A 37 1.04 -12.77 -1.16
N MET A 38 0.71 -13.70 -0.25
CA MET A 38 1.59 -14.82 0.06
C MET A 38 1.85 -15.70 -1.16
N HIS A 39 0.84 -15.94 -2.00
CA HIS A 39 1.03 -16.68 -3.24
C HIS A 39 1.96 -15.96 -4.21
N ALA A 40 1.81 -14.64 -4.39
CA ALA A 40 2.64 -13.81 -5.25
C ALA A 40 4.11 -13.89 -4.84
N ILE A 41 4.41 -13.68 -3.56
CA ILE A 41 5.79 -13.73 -3.01
C ILE A 41 6.43 -15.10 -3.26
N LEU A 42 5.68 -16.18 -2.98
CA LEU A 42 6.19 -17.54 -3.16
C LEU A 42 6.43 -17.85 -4.65
N SER A 43 5.50 -17.45 -5.52
CA SER A 43 5.64 -17.62 -6.96
C SER A 43 6.81 -16.82 -7.53
N ALA A 44 7.04 -15.58 -7.05
CA ALA A 44 8.17 -14.74 -7.42
C ALA A 44 9.51 -15.41 -7.09
N SER A 45 9.60 -16.04 -5.91
CA SER A 45 10.82 -16.72 -5.48
C SER A 45 11.21 -17.92 -6.35
N VAL A 46 10.25 -18.48 -7.10
CA VAL A 46 10.43 -19.62 -8.02
C VAL A 46 10.39 -19.19 -9.50
N GLY A 47 10.04 -17.93 -9.79
CA GLY A 47 9.89 -17.40 -11.15
C GLY A 47 8.60 -17.81 -11.87
N GLU A 48 7.54 -18.18 -11.13
CA GLU A 48 6.26 -18.72 -11.66
C GLU A 48 5.06 -17.78 -11.39
N GLU A 49 5.28 -16.48 -11.37
CA GLU A 49 4.27 -15.47 -10.97
C GLU A 49 3.33 -15.00 -12.09
N GLN A 50 3.57 -15.44 -13.32
CA GLN A 50 2.86 -15.00 -14.52
C GLN A 50 1.36 -15.35 -14.51
N LEU A 51 0.96 -16.45 -13.86
CA LEU A 51 -0.45 -16.83 -13.77
C LEU A 51 -1.26 -15.81 -12.93
N LEU A 52 -0.71 -15.32 -11.82
CA LEU A 52 -1.42 -14.37 -10.97
C LEU A 52 -1.58 -13.01 -11.67
N THR A 53 -0.53 -12.54 -12.34
CA THR A 53 -0.58 -11.27 -13.08
C THR A 53 -1.57 -11.34 -14.24
N GLU A 54 -1.57 -12.43 -15.01
CA GLU A 54 -2.55 -12.69 -16.07
C GLU A 54 -3.99 -12.67 -15.54
N LEU A 55 -4.25 -13.33 -14.40
CA LEU A 55 -5.59 -13.35 -13.78
C LEU A 55 -6.02 -11.94 -13.33
N LEU A 56 -5.12 -11.19 -12.68
CA LEU A 56 -5.41 -9.83 -12.21
C LEU A 56 -5.72 -8.87 -13.37
N VAL A 57 -4.99 -8.97 -14.48
CA VAL A 57 -5.22 -8.19 -15.69
C VAL A 57 -6.53 -8.63 -16.37
N THR A 58 -6.72 -9.93 -16.58
CA THR A 58 -7.91 -10.51 -17.25
C THR A 58 -9.21 -10.14 -16.53
N TYR A 59 -9.19 -10.11 -15.19
CA TYR A 59 -10.35 -9.77 -14.38
C TYR A 59 -10.38 -8.31 -13.92
N THR A 60 -9.55 -7.45 -14.50
CA THR A 60 -9.49 -6.00 -14.25
C THR A 60 -9.43 -5.65 -12.76
N LYS A 61 -8.56 -6.35 -12.01
CA LYS A 61 -8.46 -6.23 -10.54
C LYS A 61 -7.40 -5.26 -10.06
N ILE A 62 -6.52 -4.76 -10.93
CA ILE A 62 -5.53 -3.76 -10.56
C ILE A 62 -6.19 -2.45 -10.08
N PRO A 63 -7.18 -1.87 -10.81
CA PRO A 63 -7.88 -0.69 -10.30
C PRO A 63 -8.66 -0.95 -9.00
N VAL A 64 -9.15 -2.18 -8.80
CA VAL A 64 -9.85 -2.58 -7.57
C VAL A 64 -8.88 -2.58 -6.38
N LEU A 65 -7.69 -3.16 -6.54
CA LEU A 65 -6.66 -3.19 -5.50
C LEU A 65 -6.16 -1.78 -5.17
N ILE A 66 -5.98 -0.91 -6.17
CA ILE A 66 -5.61 0.49 -5.95
C ILE A 66 -6.73 1.20 -5.19
N GLY A 67 -8.00 1.05 -5.58
CA GLY A 67 -9.14 1.62 -4.86
C GLY A 67 -9.23 1.18 -3.39
N GLU A 68 -8.95 -0.10 -3.12
CA GLU A 68 -8.88 -0.63 -1.75
C GLU A 68 -7.71 -0.01 -0.97
N LEU A 69 -6.53 0.12 -1.60
CA LEU A 69 -5.36 0.75 -1.00
C LEU A 69 -5.66 2.19 -0.56
N ILE A 70 -6.25 2.99 -1.45
CA ILE A 70 -6.62 4.38 -1.17
C ILE A 70 -7.70 4.43 -0.08
N SER A 71 -8.67 3.52 -0.10
CA SER A 71 -9.73 3.46 0.91
C SER A 71 -9.15 3.21 2.30
N VAL A 72 -8.20 2.27 2.45
CA VAL A 72 -7.52 2.01 3.72
C VAL A 72 -6.63 3.19 4.12
N GLU A 73 -5.90 3.81 3.18
CA GLU A 73 -5.10 5.00 3.46
C GLU A 73 -5.98 6.13 4.03
N VAL A 74 -7.13 6.40 3.40
CA VAL A 74 -8.09 7.42 3.85
C VAL A 74 -8.63 7.06 5.23
N TRP A 75 -9.00 5.80 5.46
CA TRP A 75 -9.44 5.33 6.78
C TRP A 75 -8.38 5.60 7.86
N LYS A 76 -7.12 5.25 7.58
CA LYS A 76 -6.00 5.44 8.50
C LYS A 76 -5.73 6.92 8.78
N HIS A 77 -5.88 7.81 7.80
CA HIS A 77 -5.63 9.24 8.01
C HIS A 77 -6.81 9.99 8.64
N LYS A 78 -8.05 9.56 8.39
CA LYS A 78 -9.25 10.33 8.77
C LYS A 78 -10.03 9.70 9.92
N ILE A 79 -10.08 8.37 10.01
CA ILE A 79 -10.90 7.65 10.98
C ILE A 79 -10.07 7.19 12.16
N PHE A 80 -8.91 6.57 11.92
CA PHE A 80 -8.05 6.07 13.01
C PHE A 80 -7.72 7.14 14.08
N PRO A 81 -7.30 8.38 13.72
CA PRO A 81 -6.97 9.39 14.73
C PRO A 81 -8.19 9.89 15.51
N VAL A 82 -9.40 9.73 14.97
CA VAL A 82 -10.65 10.05 15.68
C VAL A 82 -10.95 8.94 16.67
N LEU A 83 -10.83 7.67 16.28
CA LEU A 83 -10.99 6.52 17.19
C LEU A 83 -10.03 6.60 18.38
N CYS A 84 -8.78 7.02 18.16
CA CYS A 84 -7.80 7.22 19.22
C CYS A 84 -8.20 8.31 20.24
N ARG A 85 -9.00 9.30 19.82
CA ARG A 85 -9.39 10.46 20.63
C ARG A 85 -10.72 10.28 21.38
N LEU A 86 -11.46 9.21 21.09
CA LEU A 86 -12.74 8.93 21.73
C LEU A 86 -12.50 8.35 23.13
N GLU A 87 -12.91 9.09 24.17
CA GLU A 87 -12.76 8.68 25.57
C GLU A 87 -13.60 7.43 25.93
N ASP A 88 -14.71 7.21 25.21
CA ASP A 88 -15.62 6.08 25.38
C ASP A 88 -15.25 4.86 24.51
N PHE A 89 -14.26 5.00 23.63
CA PHE A 89 -13.82 3.92 22.75
C PHE A 89 -12.83 2.99 23.46
N ASN A 90 -13.37 2.00 24.19
CA ASN A 90 -12.59 0.95 24.85
C ASN A 90 -12.88 -0.43 24.22
N PRO A 91 -12.28 -0.76 23.06
CA PRO A 91 -12.53 -2.02 22.40
C PRO A 91 -11.97 -3.19 23.23
N ARG A 92 -12.73 -4.30 23.29
CA ARG A 92 -12.28 -5.54 23.98
C ARG A 92 -10.99 -6.13 23.39
N SER A 93 -10.70 -5.80 22.13
CA SER A 93 -9.48 -6.20 21.42
C SER A 93 -9.13 -5.13 20.39
N THR A 94 -7.84 -4.81 20.27
CA THR A 94 -7.30 -3.92 19.22
C THR A 94 -7.08 -4.65 17.89
N PHE A 95 -7.27 -5.97 17.85
CA PHE A 95 -7.06 -6.79 16.68
C PHE A 95 -7.82 -6.32 15.43
N PRO A 96 -9.10 -5.88 15.49
CA PRO A 96 -9.79 -5.34 14.32
C PRO A 96 -9.12 -4.11 13.71
N ILE A 97 -8.57 -3.23 14.55
CA ILE A 97 -7.87 -2.03 14.10
C ILE A 97 -6.53 -2.41 13.47
N TYR A 98 -5.79 -3.32 14.12
CA TYR A 98 -4.55 -3.86 13.57
C TYR A 98 -4.76 -4.49 12.19
N MET A 99 -5.84 -5.25 11.97
CA MET A 99 -6.13 -5.84 10.66
C MET A 99 -6.31 -4.77 9.57
N VAL A 100 -6.93 -3.64 9.86
CA VAL A 100 -7.08 -2.53 8.90
C VAL A 100 -5.70 -1.96 8.54
N LEU A 101 -4.83 -1.72 9.52
CA LEU A 101 -3.46 -1.26 9.28
C LEU A 101 -2.66 -2.29 8.46
N ARG A 102 -2.80 -3.57 8.79
CA ARG A 102 -2.15 -4.67 8.09
C ARG A 102 -2.61 -4.77 6.64
N HIS A 103 -3.88 -4.50 6.35
CA HIS A 103 -4.44 -4.62 5.01
C HIS A 103 -3.74 -3.70 4.00
N GLU A 104 -3.36 -2.49 4.40
CA GLU A 104 -2.59 -1.57 3.55
C GLU A 104 -1.24 -2.19 3.16
N ALA A 105 -0.52 -2.75 4.15
CA ALA A 105 0.74 -3.45 3.94
C ALA A 105 0.58 -4.65 2.99
N SER A 106 -0.50 -5.41 3.13
CA SER A 106 -0.83 -6.53 2.26
C SER A 106 -1.04 -6.11 0.81
N ILE A 107 -1.82 -5.04 0.59
CA ILE A 107 -2.14 -4.56 -0.75
C ILE A 107 -0.90 -3.98 -1.42
N ILE A 108 -0.15 -3.11 -0.73
CA ILE A 108 1.04 -2.49 -1.36
C ILE A 108 2.13 -3.53 -1.66
N ASN A 109 2.28 -4.56 -0.83
CA ASN A 109 3.24 -5.63 -1.09
C ASN A 109 2.81 -6.53 -2.26
N LEU A 110 1.51 -6.82 -2.37
CA LEU A 110 0.97 -7.50 -3.54
C LEU A 110 1.20 -6.66 -4.80
N LEU A 111 0.88 -5.37 -4.77
CA LEU A 111 1.10 -4.44 -5.88
C LEU A 111 2.58 -4.35 -6.25
N GLU A 112 3.49 -4.24 -5.28
CA GLU A 112 4.95 -4.28 -5.54
C GLU A 112 5.33 -5.53 -6.33
N THR A 113 4.84 -6.70 -5.91
CA THR A 113 5.19 -7.97 -6.56
C THR A 113 4.68 -8.02 -8.00
N VAL A 114 3.45 -7.55 -8.26
CA VAL A 114 2.84 -7.67 -9.60
C VAL A 114 3.20 -6.54 -10.55
N PHE A 115 3.51 -5.33 -10.06
CA PHE A 115 3.86 -4.16 -10.89
C PHE A 115 5.21 -4.29 -11.61
N PHE A 116 6.01 -5.30 -11.29
CA PHE A 116 7.20 -5.66 -12.06
C PHE A 116 6.89 -5.89 -13.55
N TYR A 117 5.67 -6.36 -13.87
CA TYR A 117 5.22 -6.65 -15.22
C TYR A 117 4.55 -5.45 -15.88
N LYS A 118 4.93 -5.19 -17.12
CA LYS A 118 4.43 -4.06 -17.90
C LYS A 118 2.91 -4.09 -18.08
N GLU A 119 2.36 -5.28 -18.35
CA GLU A 119 0.94 -5.50 -18.59
C GLU A 119 0.07 -5.09 -17.39
N VAL A 120 0.62 -5.26 -16.18
CA VAL A 120 -0.04 -4.85 -14.93
C VAL A 120 -0.12 -3.33 -14.86
N CYS A 121 0.97 -2.64 -15.22
CA CYS A 121 1.01 -1.18 -15.25
C CYS A 121 0.01 -0.60 -16.25
N GLU A 122 -0.08 -1.17 -17.45
CA GLU A 122 -1.06 -0.77 -18.47
C GLU A 122 -2.51 -1.00 -18.00
N SER A 123 -2.77 -2.10 -17.29
CA SER A 123 -4.10 -2.43 -16.77
C SER A 123 -4.56 -1.56 -15.58
N ALA A 124 -3.68 -0.72 -15.03
CA ALA A 124 -4.04 0.23 -13.98
C ALA A 124 -4.88 1.41 -14.50
N GLU A 125 -4.89 1.65 -15.82
CA GLU A 125 -5.69 2.71 -16.46
C GLU A 125 -5.56 4.07 -15.71
N ASP A 126 -6.67 4.77 -15.46
CA ASP A 126 -6.66 6.07 -14.76
C ASP A 126 -6.30 5.96 -13.27
N SER A 127 -6.48 4.80 -12.66
CA SER A 127 -6.16 4.58 -11.23
C SER A 127 -4.65 4.62 -10.95
N ILE A 128 -3.81 4.57 -11.99
CA ILE A 128 -2.36 4.79 -11.85
C ILE A 128 -2.05 6.16 -11.24
N LEU A 129 -2.89 7.17 -11.49
CA LEU A 129 -2.71 8.51 -10.94
C LEU A 129 -2.88 8.50 -9.42
N ASP A 130 -3.86 7.76 -8.92
CA ASP A 130 -4.10 7.61 -7.48
C ASP A 130 -2.94 6.86 -6.81
N LEU A 131 -2.39 5.85 -7.48
CA LEU A 131 -1.22 5.11 -7.01
C LEU A 131 0.04 5.99 -6.97
N ILE A 132 0.27 6.83 -7.99
CA ILE A 132 1.36 7.82 -7.99
C ILE A 132 1.20 8.80 -6.83
N ASP A 133 -0.01 9.31 -6.60
CA ASP A 133 -0.31 10.23 -5.52
C ASP A 133 -0.10 9.56 -4.13
N TYR A 134 -0.48 8.29 -4.00
CA TYR A 134 -0.23 7.47 -2.81
C TYR A 134 1.27 7.32 -2.56
N CYS A 135 2.02 6.89 -3.58
CA CYS A 135 3.48 6.73 -3.47
C CYS A 135 4.14 8.04 -3.07
N HIS A 136 3.77 9.16 -3.70
CA HIS A 136 4.28 10.48 -3.32
C HIS A 136 4.03 10.78 -1.83
N ARG A 137 2.81 10.61 -1.31
CA ARG A 137 2.50 10.85 0.11
C ARG A 137 3.36 10.00 1.06
N LYS A 138 3.54 8.71 0.75
CA LYS A 138 4.40 7.82 1.55
C LYS A 138 5.86 8.25 1.56
N LEU A 139 6.39 8.59 0.39
CA LEU A 139 7.77 9.01 0.24
C LEU A 139 8.04 10.38 0.87
N THR A 140 7.10 11.31 0.80
CA THR A 140 7.19 12.60 1.51
C THR A 140 7.21 12.38 3.03
N LEU A 141 6.36 11.48 3.55
CA LEU A 141 6.37 11.14 4.97
C LEU A 141 7.73 10.53 5.38
N LEU A 142 8.25 9.60 4.58
CA LEU A 142 9.54 8.96 4.82
C LEU A 142 10.69 9.98 4.81
N ALA A 143 10.70 10.90 3.85
CA ALA A 143 11.71 11.98 3.76
C ALA A 143 11.60 12.97 4.93
N ALA A 144 10.40 13.27 5.41
CA ALA A 144 10.21 14.12 6.57
C ALA A 144 10.75 13.47 7.86
N GLN A 145 10.54 12.15 8.03
CA GLN A 145 11.04 11.40 9.17
C GLN A 145 12.56 11.28 9.20
N SER A 146 13.21 11.19 8.03
CA SER A 146 14.67 11.11 7.94
C SER A 146 15.37 12.45 8.14
N ALA A 147 14.70 13.57 7.81
CA ALA A 147 15.24 14.91 8.01
C ALA A 147 15.21 15.38 9.48
N ASP A 148 14.19 15.01 10.24
CA ASP A 148 13.96 15.61 11.57
C ASP A 148 14.67 14.86 12.72
N GLY A 149 15.26 13.68 12.47
CA GLY A 149 15.92 12.85 13.51
C GLY A 149 15.01 12.43 14.69
N GLN A 150 13.74 12.86 14.64
CA GLN A 150 12.66 12.60 15.56
C GLN A 150 11.49 12.18 14.68
N THR A 151 10.87 11.06 15.04
CA THR A 151 9.62 10.60 14.45
C THR A 151 8.63 11.75 14.43
N ALA A 152 8.43 12.36 13.25
CA ALA A 152 7.35 13.30 13.02
C ALA A 152 6.07 12.60 13.48
N THR A 153 5.55 13.15 14.55
CA THR A 153 4.88 12.38 15.58
C THR A 153 3.48 12.01 15.11
N LEU A 154 3.20 10.72 14.98
CA LEU A 154 1.88 10.19 15.34
C LEU A 154 1.70 10.20 16.87
N ALA A 155 2.23 11.21 17.57
CA ALA A 155 1.85 11.52 18.96
C ALA A 155 0.48 12.21 18.96
N VAL A 156 -0.51 11.53 18.38
CA VAL A 156 -1.90 11.75 18.71
C VAL A 156 -2.21 10.75 19.81
N LEU A 157 -2.11 11.24 21.06
CA LEU A 157 -2.83 10.80 22.26
C LEU A 157 -3.33 9.34 22.25
N VAL A 158 -2.56 8.50 22.97
CA VAL A 158 -2.68 7.07 23.31
C VAL A 158 -4.05 6.37 23.07
N PRO A 159 -4.06 5.37 22.17
CA PRO A 159 -4.50 3.99 22.44
C PRO A 159 -3.24 3.08 22.50
N PRO A 160 -3.31 1.76 22.79
CA PRO A 160 -2.19 1.07 23.46
C PRO A 160 -0.87 1.26 22.71
N GLN A 161 0.17 1.70 23.44
CA GLN A 161 1.50 2.06 22.91
C GLN A 161 2.07 1.01 21.94
N GLU A 162 1.69 -0.25 22.12
CA GLU A 162 2.05 -1.36 21.25
C GLU A 162 1.48 -1.23 19.83
N LEU A 163 0.19 -0.88 19.68
CA LEU A 163 -0.44 -0.71 18.36
C LEU A 163 0.21 0.45 17.59
N GLN A 164 0.60 1.50 18.31
CA GLN A 164 1.27 2.67 17.75
C GLN A 164 2.66 2.31 17.18
N LYS A 165 3.47 1.58 17.96
CA LYS A 165 4.78 1.07 17.49
C LYS A 165 4.64 0.15 16.29
N GLN A 166 3.65 -0.73 16.30
CA GLN A 166 3.36 -1.63 15.17
C GLN A 166 2.95 -0.83 13.93
N ALA A 167 2.11 0.20 14.08
CA ALA A 167 1.72 1.08 12.98
C ALA A 167 2.92 1.80 12.37
N GLU A 168 3.81 2.36 13.21
CA GLU A 168 5.02 3.05 12.76
C GLU A 168 5.99 2.12 12.01
N SER A 169 6.22 0.91 12.54
CA SER A 169 7.04 -0.09 11.86
C SER A 169 6.43 -0.51 10.51
N MET A 170 5.11 -0.71 10.45
CA MET A 170 4.43 -1.02 9.19
C MET A 170 4.48 0.16 8.21
N GLU A 171 4.42 1.40 8.68
CA GLU A 171 4.47 2.59 7.81
C GLU A 171 5.79 2.69 7.05
N PHE A 172 6.90 2.38 7.73
CA PHE A 172 8.22 2.37 7.11
C PHE A 172 8.29 1.33 5.98
N GLU A 173 7.89 0.09 6.27
CA GLU A 173 7.83 -0.98 5.26
C GLU A 173 6.93 -0.60 4.09
N ILE A 174 5.72 -0.11 4.38
CA ILE A 174 4.77 0.38 3.36
C ILE A 174 5.43 1.45 2.47
N SER A 175 6.22 2.35 3.05
CA SER A 175 6.87 3.43 2.31
C SER A 175 7.99 2.92 1.40
N LEU A 176 8.75 1.90 1.84
CA LEU A 176 9.73 1.23 0.97
C LEU A 176 9.06 0.47 -0.17
N LYS A 177 7.94 -0.22 0.09
CA LYS A 177 7.14 -0.87 -0.94
C LYS A 177 6.57 0.14 -1.94
N ALA A 178 6.13 1.30 -1.45
CA ALA A 178 5.68 2.39 -2.31
C ALA A 178 6.80 2.96 -3.19
N LEU A 179 8.06 3.00 -2.70
CA LEU A 179 9.22 3.36 -3.50
C LEU A 179 9.45 2.37 -4.64
N SER A 180 9.41 1.06 -4.34
CA SER A 180 9.53 0.01 -5.35
C SER A 180 8.44 0.10 -6.40
N VAL A 181 7.18 0.26 -5.99
CA VAL A 181 6.04 0.45 -6.91
C VAL A 181 6.26 1.68 -7.78
N LEU A 182 6.67 2.81 -7.20
CA LEU A 182 6.94 4.04 -7.96
C LEU A 182 8.05 3.82 -8.99
N ARG A 183 9.11 3.09 -8.63
CA ARG A 183 10.17 2.71 -9.57
C ARG A 183 9.60 1.90 -10.74
N PHE A 184 8.77 0.90 -10.49
CA PHE A 184 8.16 0.11 -11.57
C PHE A 184 7.28 0.97 -12.48
N ILE A 185 6.54 1.94 -11.93
CA ILE A 185 5.80 2.92 -12.71
C ILE A 185 6.76 3.77 -13.56
N THR A 186 7.88 4.25 -13.00
CA THR A 186 8.88 5.02 -13.76
C THR A 186 9.54 4.22 -14.88
N ASP A 187 9.76 2.91 -14.68
CA ASP A 187 10.36 2.03 -15.68
C ASP A 187 9.43 1.85 -16.90
N GLN A 188 8.12 2.05 -16.74
CA GLN A 188 7.10 1.92 -17.79
C GLN A 188 6.56 3.26 -18.32
N VAL A 189 7.29 4.37 -18.13
CA VAL A 189 6.87 5.73 -18.50
C VAL A 189 6.41 5.87 -19.95
N GLU A 190 7.00 5.12 -20.88
CA GLU A 190 6.61 5.16 -22.30
C GLU A 190 5.19 4.66 -22.55
N SER A 191 4.64 3.85 -21.65
CA SER A 191 3.31 3.24 -21.77
C SER A 191 2.26 3.93 -20.90
N LEU A 192 2.66 4.95 -20.14
CA LEU A 192 1.77 5.71 -19.27
C LEU A 192 1.11 6.88 -20.02
N PRO A 193 -0.11 7.29 -19.60
CA PRO A 193 -0.73 8.48 -20.13
C PRO A 193 0.08 9.74 -19.75
N LEU A 194 0.02 10.78 -20.60
CA LEU A 194 0.72 12.06 -20.36
C LEU A 194 0.33 12.71 -19.02
N SER A 195 -0.90 12.45 -18.54
CA SER A 195 -1.37 12.88 -17.22
C SER A 195 -0.50 12.33 -16.08
N ALA A 196 -0.04 11.08 -16.17
CA ALA A 196 0.83 10.46 -15.17
C ALA A 196 2.20 11.16 -15.14
N LEU A 197 2.80 11.39 -16.31
CA LEU A 197 4.05 12.15 -16.43
C LEU A 197 3.94 13.57 -15.87
N THR A 198 2.85 14.27 -16.18
CA THR A 198 2.59 15.62 -15.68
C THR A 198 2.41 15.61 -14.16
N ARG A 199 1.73 14.59 -13.61
CA ARG A 199 1.55 14.43 -12.16
C ARG A 199 2.90 14.21 -11.46
N MET A 200 3.72 13.33 -12.00
CA MET A 200 5.03 12.97 -11.46
C MET A 200 6.02 14.13 -11.49
N LEU A 201 6.14 14.82 -12.64
CA LEU A 201 7.17 15.82 -12.87
C LEU A 201 6.72 17.22 -12.44
N SER A 202 5.50 17.63 -12.78
CA SER A 202 5.05 19.01 -12.59
C SER A 202 4.25 19.23 -11.31
N THR A 203 3.48 18.22 -10.85
CA THR A 203 2.67 18.37 -9.64
C THR A 203 3.45 17.98 -8.39
N HIS A 204 4.07 16.80 -8.39
CA HIS A 204 4.77 16.26 -7.23
C HIS A 204 6.27 16.49 -7.22
N ASN A 205 6.85 16.86 -8.36
CA ASN A 205 8.30 17.04 -8.51
C ASN A 205 9.10 15.85 -7.93
N LEU A 206 8.71 14.64 -8.34
CA LEU A 206 9.31 13.39 -7.84
C LEU A 206 10.85 13.35 -7.92
N PRO A 207 11.52 13.90 -8.95
CA PRO A 207 12.98 13.93 -8.96
C PRO A 207 13.59 14.61 -7.72
N CYS A 208 13.02 15.73 -7.27
CA CYS A 208 13.49 16.40 -6.06
C CYS A 208 13.26 15.57 -4.80
N LEU A 209 12.11 14.90 -4.68
CA LEU A 209 11.82 14.01 -3.56
C LEU A 209 12.79 12.82 -3.52
N LEU A 210 13.09 12.22 -4.67
CA LEU A 210 14.05 11.11 -4.76
C LEU A 210 15.47 11.54 -4.37
N VAL A 211 15.90 12.76 -4.74
CA VAL A 211 17.19 13.31 -4.29
C VAL A 211 17.23 13.41 -2.77
N GLN A 212 16.18 13.94 -2.14
CA GLN A 212 16.12 14.03 -0.66
C GLN A 212 16.21 12.64 -0.01
N LEU A 213 15.51 11.64 -0.54
CA LEU A 213 15.58 10.27 -0.01
C LEU A 213 16.98 9.67 -0.14
N VAL A 214 17.69 9.93 -1.24
CA VAL A 214 19.07 9.47 -1.45
C VAL A 214 20.06 10.21 -0.55
N GLU A 215 19.85 11.50 -0.29
CA GLU A 215 20.72 12.27 0.61
C GLU A 215 20.58 11.82 2.07
N HIS A 216 19.36 11.52 2.51
CA HIS A 216 19.08 11.14 3.89
C HIS A 216 19.11 9.62 4.16
N CYS A 217 19.08 8.78 3.12
CA CYS A 217 19.16 7.31 3.20
C CYS A 217 18.35 6.69 4.36
N PRO A 218 17.01 6.83 4.40
CA PRO A 218 16.19 6.35 5.52
C PRO A 218 16.37 4.85 5.83
N TRP A 219 16.76 4.04 4.84
CA TRP A 219 17.05 2.61 4.99
C TRP A 219 18.34 2.31 5.76
N SER A 220 19.34 3.21 5.75
CA SER A 220 20.62 2.98 6.44
C SER A 220 20.51 3.12 7.96
N CYS A 221 19.53 3.86 8.47
CA CYS A 221 19.31 4.02 9.91
C CYS A 221 18.68 2.77 10.56
N TRP A 222 18.07 1.88 9.76
CA TRP A 222 17.33 0.72 10.26
C TRP A 222 18.22 -0.52 10.48
N GLU A 223 19.38 -0.61 9.83
CA GLU A 223 20.36 -1.69 10.08
C GLU A 223 21.11 -1.52 11.41
N ALA A 224 21.01 -0.35 12.05
CA ALA A 224 21.68 -0.02 13.31
C ALA A 224 20.82 -0.20 14.57
N GLY A 225 19.60 -0.76 14.44
CA GLY A 225 18.61 -0.94 15.51
C GLY A 225 18.49 -2.36 16.04
#